data_AF-A0ABD3SS26-F1
#
_entry.id   AF-A0ABD3SS26-F1
#
_cell.length_a   1.000
_cell.length_b   1.000
_cell.length_c   1.000
_cell.angle_alpha   90.00
_cell.angle_beta   90.00
_cell.angle_gamma   90.00
#
_symmetry.space_group_name_H-M   'P 1'
#
loop_
_entity.id
_entity.type
_entity.pdbx_description
1 polymer ?
#
loop_
_entity_poly.entity_id
_entity_poly.type
_entity_poly.pdbx_seq_one_letter_code
_entity_poly.pdbx_strand_id
1 'polypeptide(L)'
;MLVDRRITAYRSLARAEGVLKLRAAKLPLHELNVRGLTCREPLNVDTVMELMQRWHWNCDGMEKRRELEMIMGGSGSTSEASSLYRSCFLEAAARAMKTQRERHPNRTIHLRSDSCGEL
;
A
#
# COMPACT_ATOMS: atom_id res chain seq x y z
N MET A 1 -15.83 -7.82 -1.86
CA MET A 1 -14.72 -8.63 -1.32
C MET A 1 -14.56 -9.86 -2.20
N LEU A 2 -13.40 -10.03 -2.85
CA LEU A 2 -13.16 -11.11 -3.81
C LEU A 2 -12.05 -12.01 -3.26
N VAL A 3 -12.40 -13.27 -3.00
CA VAL A 3 -11.45 -14.33 -2.67
C VAL A 3 -11.40 -15.22 -3.89
N ASP A 4 -10.45 -14.96 -4.79
CA ASP A 4 -10.35 -15.71 -6.03
C ASP A 4 -9.69 -17.07 -5.73
N ARG A 5 -10.44 -18.18 -5.94
CA ARG A 5 -9.90 -19.54 -5.85
C ARG A 5 -9.06 -19.90 -7.09
N ARG A 6 -9.10 -19.06 -8.13
CA ARG A 6 -8.25 -19.10 -9.34
C ARG A 6 -7.67 -17.71 -9.56
N ILE A 7 -6.35 -17.59 -9.69
CA ILE A 7 -5.69 -16.30 -9.87
C ILE A 7 -6.03 -15.78 -11.27
N THR A 8 -6.94 -14.82 -11.37
CA THR A 8 -7.24 -14.11 -12.61
C THR A 8 -6.56 -12.75 -12.56
N ALA A 9 -5.44 -12.61 -13.27
CA ALA A 9 -4.68 -11.36 -13.28
C ALA A 9 -5.51 -10.19 -13.82
N TYR A 10 -5.33 -9.01 -13.24
CA TYR A 10 -5.87 -7.73 -13.72
C TYR A 10 -7.40 -7.63 -13.71
N ARG A 11 -8.10 -8.56 -13.04
CA ARG A 11 -9.57 -8.60 -13.04
C ARG A 11 -10.17 -7.33 -12.43
N SER A 12 -9.60 -6.83 -11.33
CA SER A 12 -10.12 -5.64 -10.66
C SER A 12 -9.93 -4.39 -11.51
N LEU A 13 -8.78 -4.29 -12.18
CA LEU A 13 -8.45 -3.21 -13.10
C LEU A 13 -9.39 -3.20 -14.31
N ALA A 14 -9.51 -4.35 -14.99
CA ALA A 14 -10.37 -4.51 -16.16
C ALA A 14 -11.83 -4.15 -15.85
N ARG A 15 -12.32 -4.51 -14.66
CA ARG A 15 -13.66 -4.12 -14.21
C ARG A 15 -13.76 -2.61 -13.94
N ALA A 16 -12.81 -2.04 -13.20
CA ALA A 16 -12.82 -0.63 -12.84
C ALA A 16 -12.81 0.27 -14.07
N GLU A 17 -11.87 0.06 -14.99
CA GLU A 17 -11.67 0.92 -16.15
C GLU A 17 -12.56 0.54 -17.33
N GLY A 18 -12.71 -0.75 -17.60
CA GLY A 18 -13.46 -1.26 -18.75
C GLY A 18 -14.97 -1.07 -18.60
N VAL A 19 -15.51 -1.46 -17.44
CA VAL A 19 -16.96 -1.53 -17.19
C VAL A 19 -17.45 -0.30 -16.42
N LEU A 20 -16.81 0.02 -15.30
CA LEU A 20 -17.30 1.04 -14.36
C LEU A 20 -16.83 2.46 -14.69
N LYS A 21 -15.86 2.60 -15.62
CA LYS A 21 -15.23 3.89 -15.98
C LYS A 21 -14.66 4.63 -14.76
N LEU A 22 -14.16 3.88 -13.78
CA LEU A 22 -13.52 4.40 -12.58
C LEU A 22 -12.00 4.42 -12.75
N ARG A 23 -11.36 5.47 -12.24
CA ARG A 23 -9.89 5.57 -12.19
C ARG A 23 -9.33 4.58 -11.18
N ALA A 24 -8.45 3.70 -11.62
CA ALA A 24 -7.69 2.81 -10.74
C ALA A 24 -6.30 3.39 -10.44
N ALA A 25 -5.75 3.04 -9.27
CA ALA A 25 -4.40 3.43 -8.88
C ALA A 25 -3.69 2.24 -8.21
N LYS A 26 -2.37 2.13 -8.41
CA LYS A 26 -1.52 1.12 -7.76
C LYS A 26 -0.85 1.73 -6.53
N LEU A 27 -0.80 0.97 -5.44
CA LEU A 27 -0.02 1.34 -4.25
C LEU A 27 1.49 1.34 -4.59
N PRO A 28 2.28 2.32 -4.09
CA PRO A 28 3.71 2.42 -4.36
C PRO A 28 4.55 1.41 -3.54
N LEU A 29 4.18 0.13 -3.61
CA LEU A 29 4.84 -0.95 -2.86
C LEU A 29 6.25 -1.29 -3.37
N HIS A 30 6.60 -0.85 -4.57
CA HIS A 30 7.94 -1.01 -5.14
C HIS A 30 9.02 -0.35 -4.26
N GLU A 31 8.65 0.70 -3.52
CA GLU A 31 9.54 1.40 -2.60
C GLU A 31 9.97 0.57 -1.38
N LEU A 32 9.29 -0.55 -1.10
CA LEU A 32 9.69 -1.49 -0.05
C LEU A 32 10.83 -2.44 -0.49
N ASN A 33 11.25 -2.40 -1.76
CA ASN A 33 12.31 -3.25 -2.32
C ASN A 33 12.09 -4.76 -2.09
N VAL A 34 10.84 -5.22 -2.07
CA VAL A 34 10.48 -6.64 -1.95
C VAL A 34 10.13 -7.20 -3.33
N ARG A 35 10.92 -8.17 -3.82
CA ARG A 35 10.76 -8.76 -5.17
C ARG A 35 9.35 -9.28 -5.49
N GLY A 36 8.61 -9.76 -4.49
CA GLY A 36 7.24 -10.26 -4.68
C GLY A 36 6.16 -9.18 -4.83
N LEU A 37 6.48 -7.91 -4.58
CA LEU A 37 5.51 -6.80 -4.59
C LEU A 37 5.45 -6.04 -5.92
N THR A 38 6.23 -6.46 -6.91
CA THR A 38 6.29 -5.83 -8.24
C THR A 38 5.03 -6.09 -9.05
N CYS A 39 4.31 -7.17 -8.78
CA CYS A 39 3.05 -7.51 -9.43
C CYS A 39 1.96 -6.45 -9.25
N ARG A 40 0.95 -6.41 -10.15
CA ARG A 40 -0.13 -5.41 -10.08
C ARG A 40 -1.11 -5.66 -8.93
N GLU A 41 -1.36 -6.93 -8.59
CA GLU A 41 -2.23 -7.32 -7.47
C GLU A 41 -1.47 -8.28 -6.52
N PRO A 42 -0.41 -7.82 -5.82
CA PRO A 42 0.48 -8.69 -5.06
C PRO A 42 -0.04 -9.01 -3.65
N LEU A 43 -1.00 -8.22 -3.17
CA LEU A 43 -1.53 -8.29 -1.81
C LEU A 43 -2.95 -8.85 -1.80
N ASN A 44 -3.26 -9.60 -0.75
CA ASN A 44 -4.65 -9.93 -0.45
C ASN A 44 -5.38 -8.71 0.14
N VAL A 45 -6.71 -8.79 0.15
CA VAL A 45 -7.58 -7.70 0.63
C VAL A 45 -7.28 -7.33 2.08
N ASP A 46 -7.08 -8.32 2.96
CA ASP A 46 -6.84 -8.06 4.40
C ASP A 46 -5.56 -7.24 4.61
N THR A 47 -4.49 -7.58 3.88
CA THR A 47 -3.22 -6.84 3.93
C THR A 47 -3.38 -5.42 3.38
N VAL A 48 -4.16 -5.24 2.31
CA VAL A 48 -4.46 -3.89 1.77
C VAL A 48 -5.25 -3.06 2.77
N MET A 49 -6.29 -3.64 3.38
CA MET A 49 -7.12 -2.96 4.37
C MET A 49 -6.32 -2.57 5.62
N GLU A 50 -5.50 -3.48 6.13
CA GLU A 50 -4.62 -3.22 7.27
C GLU A 50 -3.59 -2.12 6.97
N LEU A 51 -3.01 -2.13 5.76
CA LEU A 51 -2.09 -1.09 5.30
C LEU A 51 -2.78 0.27 5.25
N MET A 52 -3.96 0.37 4.62
CA MET A 52 -4.72 1.62 4.50
C MET A 52 -5.10 2.18 5.87
N GLN A 53 -5.56 1.32 6.78
CA GLN A 53 -5.91 1.73 8.14
C GLN A 53 -4.70 2.26 8.91
N ARG A 54 -3.56 1.56 8.86
CA ARG A 54 -2.32 2.00 9.50
C ARG A 54 -1.78 3.29 8.90
N TRP A 55 -1.87 3.45 7.58
CA TRP A 55 -1.42 4.66 6.92
C TRP A 55 -2.23 5.87 7.37
N HIS A 56 -3.57 5.73 7.45
CA HIS A 56 -4.44 6.77 7.98
C HIS A 56 -4.04 7.18 9.41
N TRP A 57 -3.85 6.23 10.32
CA TRP A 57 -3.42 6.53 11.70
C TRP A 57 -2.04 7.18 11.78
N ASN A 58 -1.10 6.76 10.93
CA ASN A 58 0.23 7.37 10.86
C ASN A 58 0.14 8.84 10.40
N CYS A 59 -0.71 9.12 9.41
CA CYS A 59 -0.96 10.48 8.93
C CYS A 59 -1.63 11.35 9.99
N ASP A 60 -2.66 10.85 10.69
CA ASP A 60 -3.32 11.58 11.78
C ASP A 60 -2.34 11.96 12.89
N GLY A 61 -1.45 11.03 13.27
CA GLY A 61 -0.41 11.27 14.26
C GLY A 61 0.70 12.20 13.77
N MET A 62 0.91 12.30 12.46
CA MET A 62 1.85 13.24 11.84
C MET A 62 1.24 14.65 11.78
N GLU A 63 -0.01 14.79 11.36
CA GLU A 63 -0.71 16.08 11.29
C GLU A 63 -0.81 16.73 12.67
N LYS A 64 -1.14 15.96 13.71
CA LYS A 64 -1.14 16.44 15.10
C LYS A 64 0.24 16.93 15.55
N ARG A 65 1.32 16.24 15.17
CA ARG A 65 2.70 16.67 15.49
C ARG A 65 3.08 17.93 14.76
N ARG A 66 2.74 18.02 13.47
CA ARG A 66 3.01 19.19 12.63
C ARG A 66 2.28 20.44 13.13
N GLU A 67 1.03 20.29 13.56
CA GLU A 67 0.26 21.36 14.18
C GLU A 67 0.95 21.86 15.47
N LEU A 68 1.42 20.94 16.31
CA LEU A 68 2.15 21.27 17.54
C LEU A 68 3.48 21.98 17.25
N GLU A 69 4.23 21.55 16.23
CA GLU A 69 5.47 22.18 15.78
C GLU A 69 5.24 23.59 15.21
N MET A 70 4.15 23.82 14.46
CA MET A 70 3.77 25.16 13.99
C MET A 70 3.46 26.10 15.15
N ILE A 71 2.73 25.62 16.18
CA ILE A 71 2.45 26.40 17.40
C ILE A 71 3.74 26.76 18.14
N MET A 72 4.75 25.87 18.11
CA MET A 72 6.06 26.08 18.73
C MET A 72 7.04 26.90 17.86
N GLY A 73 6.59 27.47 16.73
CA GLY A 73 7.38 28.36 15.89
C GLY A 73 8.23 27.65 14.81
N GLY A 74 7.93 26.38 14.51
CA GLY A 74 8.60 25.63 13.45
C GLY A 74 8.17 26.07 12.04
N SER A 75 9.15 26.35 11.17
CA SER A 75 8.95 26.64 9.75
C SER A 75 8.92 25.35 8.93
N GLY A 76 7.76 24.69 8.81
CA GLY A 76 7.63 23.46 8.00
C GLY A 76 7.45 23.75 6.51
N SER A 77 8.39 23.31 5.66
CA SER A 77 8.30 23.44 4.20
C SER A 77 7.33 22.40 3.59
N THR A 78 6.81 22.67 2.39
CA THR A 78 5.95 21.74 1.63
C THR A 78 6.69 20.48 1.17
N SER A 79 8.00 20.57 0.94
CA SER A 79 8.85 19.44 0.57
C SER A 79 9.03 18.45 1.72
N GLU A 80 9.17 18.93 2.95
CA GLU A 80 9.21 18.09 4.14
C GLU A 80 7.90 17.34 4.35
N ALA A 81 6.75 18.01 4.15
CA ALA A 81 5.45 17.36 4.28
C ALA A 81 5.31 16.15 3.33
N SER A 82 5.76 16.26 2.07
CA SER A 82 5.75 15.15 1.11
C SER A 82 6.63 13.98 1.56
N SER A 83 7.83 14.28 2.08
CA SER A 83 8.74 13.26 2.64
C SER A 83 8.11 12.54 3.85
N LEU A 84 7.38 13.26 4.69
CA LEU A 84 6.70 12.71 5.86
C LEU A 84 5.52 11.80 5.48
N TYR A 85 4.66 12.21 4.53
CA TYR A 85 3.59 11.32 4.06
C TYR A 85 4.13 10.04 3.43
N ARG A 86 5.24 10.15 2.71
CA ARG A 86 5.96 9.00 2.15
C ARG A 86 6.47 8.07 3.25
N SER A 87 7.09 8.59 4.30
CA SER A 87 7.57 7.77 5.41
C SER A 87 6.43 7.10 6.19
N CYS A 88 5.31 7.81 6.41
CA CYS A 88 4.10 7.25 7.01
C CYS A 88 3.55 6.06 6.22
N PHE A 89 3.52 6.17 4.89
CA PHE A 89 3.11 5.08 4.00
C PHE A 89 4.07 3.88 4.12
N LEU A 90 5.38 4.12 4.00
CA LEU A 90 6.38 3.05 4.04
C LEU A 90 6.35 2.29 5.37
N GLU A 91 6.20 2.99 6.49
CA GLU A 91 6.07 2.36 7.80
C GLU A 91 4.80 1.52 7.90
N ALA A 92 3.65 2.06 7.47
CA ALA A 92 2.39 1.32 7.47
C ALA A 92 2.47 0.06 6.61
N ALA A 93 3.06 0.18 5.42
CA ALA A 93 3.23 -0.90 4.48
C ALA A 93 4.18 -1.98 5.01
N ALA A 94 5.34 -1.60 5.57
CA ALA A 94 6.28 -2.53 6.18
C ALA A 94 5.65 -3.30 7.35
N ARG A 95 4.92 -2.61 8.24
CA ARG A 95 4.22 -3.26 9.35
C ARG A 95 3.14 -4.21 8.86
N ALA A 96 2.32 -3.81 7.88
CA ALA A 96 1.26 -4.67 7.32
C ALA A 96 1.84 -5.95 6.72
N MET A 97 2.95 -5.84 5.99
CA MET A 97 3.68 -6.99 5.45
C MET A 97 4.23 -7.90 6.55
N LYS A 98 4.78 -7.32 7.63
CA LYS A 98 5.26 -8.08 8.79
C LYS A 98 4.12 -8.86 9.45
N THR A 99 3.01 -8.20 9.77
CA THR A 99 1.86 -8.85 10.42
C THR A 99 1.24 -9.93 9.53
N GLN A 100 1.17 -9.69 8.22
CA GLN A 100 0.71 -10.71 7.27
C GLN A 100 1.59 -11.97 7.31
N ARG A 101 2.92 -11.79 7.34
CA ARG A 101 3.88 -12.90 7.43
C ARG A 101 3.78 -13.65 8.75
N GLU A 102 3.55 -12.95 9.86
CA GLU A 102 3.38 -13.55 11.19
C GLU A 102 2.08 -14.35 11.29
N ARG A 103 0.96 -13.82 10.78
CA ARG A 103 -0.35 -14.50 10.80
C ARG A 103 -0.41 -15.68 9.84
N HIS A 104 0.30 -15.59 8.72
CA HIS A 104 0.24 -16.57 7.64
C HIS A 104 1.64 -16.92 7.11
N PRO A 105 2.48 -17.60 7.91
CA PRO A 105 3.87 -17.89 7.53
C PRO A 105 3.98 -18.75 6.26
N ASN A 106 2.97 -19.57 5.98
CA ASN A 106 2.92 -20.44 4.81
C ASN A 106 2.29 -19.78 3.56
N ARG A 107 1.75 -18.55 3.68
CA ARG A 107 1.29 -17.79 2.52
C ARG A 107 2.49 -17.05 1.93
N THR A 108 3.15 -17.66 0.95
CA THR A 108 4.06 -16.93 0.07
C THR A 108 3.28 -15.83 -0.67
N ILE A 109 3.88 -14.65 -0.81
CA ILE A 109 3.40 -13.61 -1.73
C ILE A 109 3.07 -14.30 -3.06
N HIS A 110 1.87 -14.08 -3.60
CA HIS A 110 1.34 -14.83 -4.74
C HIS A 110 2.43 -14.96 -5.84
N LEU A 111 2.82 -16.23 -6.10
CA LEU A 111 4.10 -16.64 -6.68
C LEU A 111 4.29 -16.33 -8.17
N ARG A 112 5.58 -16.28 -8.54
CA ARG A 112 6.26 -16.32 -9.86
C ARG A 112 6.25 -15.03 -10.68
N SER A 113 7.48 -14.58 -10.99
CA SER A 113 7.82 -13.56 -11.99
C SER A 113 7.11 -13.76 -13.33
N ASP A 114 6.79 -15.02 -13.67
CA ASP A 114 6.38 -15.41 -15.01
C ASP A 114 4.88 -15.16 -15.29
N SER A 115 4.08 -14.87 -14.25
CA SER A 115 2.65 -14.55 -14.38
C SER A 115 2.37 -13.04 -14.33
N CYS A 116 3.39 -12.23 -14.06
CA CYS A 116 3.36 -10.78 -14.21
C CYS A 116 3.89 -10.37 -15.58
N GLY A 117 3.20 -10.84 -16.63
CA GLY A 117 3.47 -10.41 -18.00
C GLY A 117 3.29 -8.90 -18.11
N GLU A 118 4.39 -8.23 -18.47
CA GLU A 118 4.37 -6.89 -19.04
C GLU A 118 3.64 -7.00 -20.40
N LEU A 119 2.45 -6.40 -20.46
CA LEU A 119 1.81 -5.97 -21.70
C LEU A 119 1.95 -4.45 -21.77
#